data_AF-A0AAN6DB67-F1
#
_entry.id   AF-A0AAN6DB67-F1
#
_cell.length_a   1.000
_cell.length_b   1.000
_cell.length_c   1.000
_cell.angle_alpha   90.00
_cell.angle_beta   90.00
_cell.angle_gamma   90.00
#
_symmetry.space_group_name_H-M   'P 1'
#
loop_
_entity.id
_entity.type
_entity.pdbx_description
1 polymer ?
#
loop_
_entity_poly.entity_id
_entity_poly.type
_entity_poly.pdbx_seq_one_letter_code
_entity_poly.pdbx_strand_id
1 'polypeptide(L)'
;MDLGTLVDRQPGVASVPAFAAPLLFPIQQTPIQKELTELLIKLHRPYLEKLFTGQAMDEVDSDSLSSSAMLELFLANLKQVANHSSLLVDHFMSRNMVLMNPKHNLKRSSAKYVCIDDFLSRLAAQKQPRTVILTAASSRELDLIEGILIGKRDLQYYRFSGSSLYYDNHGSFDFNKQELSNPAMPLPQVAAANGKSNGTDDYTPRISKNSPLHHKIEQQKNRVVSVYLILSNQLQSLARFEELRSDLVISLDAQLAQNLAIPVIKPVYLNGIEYFDLVLDSAYSGDERAKHLAKLVLVNRNAATESPGLQDVVNWLDGHGSYPYTESKKIETVSDNDALEALASLELELPYRLDRYEFFNPSLAPKDDPKKLKLEESPLASLTYHQYQLRLGRLIYDRYQELLFTVDTQRKHLADIHEDDSQRQAQLEAVVEATGDRFRKLQTTKTAAESLAKQVAKCEKDLRTVEETDQRLKERMEEYTKRVRDGATESALLEQQNTITALQDELKQVEAEYQKEMAENESVRAEYQQKSSAAAEMSSKLMETKKKLEAAQTESKGDFRKLQQTKLDRETEVYKKRTQSLASQNKFLEKYIKILDNAAKEKATVGRIRASRSTTPYQ
;
A
#
# COMPACT_ATOMS: atom_id res chain seq x y z
N MET A 1 27.23 54.06 27.78
CA MET A 1 28.07 52.87 27.60
C MET A 1 27.48 51.81 28.51
N ASP A 2 26.81 50.80 27.96
CA ASP A 2 27.20 49.42 28.15
C ASP A 2 26.29 48.51 27.34
N LEU A 3 26.95 47.71 26.50
CA LEU A 3 26.39 46.69 25.63
C LEU A 3 26.28 45.39 26.43
N GLY A 4 25.10 44.78 26.37
CA GLY A 4 25.00 43.33 26.16
C GLY A 4 24.94 42.44 27.41
N THR A 5 23.73 41.97 27.71
CA THR A 5 23.46 40.56 28.02
C THR A 5 22.09 40.19 27.46
N LEU A 6 22.06 39.88 26.16
CA LEU A 6 20.99 39.07 25.56
C LEU A 6 21.13 37.66 26.15
N VAL A 7 20.39 37.41 27.22
CA VAL A 7 20.17 36.06 27.74
C VAL A 7 19.17 35.41 26.80
N ASP A 8 19.69 34.54 25.92
CA ASP A 8 18.91 33.55 25.18
C ASP A 8 18.05 32.76 26.18
N ARG A 9 16.73 32.91 26.04
CA ARG A 9 15.74 32.03 26.67
C ARG A 9 15.90 30.64 26.07
N GLN A 10 16.57 29.74 26.77
CA GLN A 10 16.40 28.31 26.51
C GLN A 10 14.95 27.90 26.80
N PRO A 11 14.30 27.10 25.94
CA PRO A 11 13.07 26.41 26.33
C PRO A 11 13.46 25.39 27.41
N GLY A 12 12.88 25.54 28.60
CA GLY A 12 13.11 24.64 29.72
C GLY A 12 12.77 23.21 29.34
N VAL A 13 13.79 22.36 29.25
CA VAL A 13 13.62 20.90 29.29
C VAL A 13 13.12 20.60 30.70
N ALA A 14 11.83 20.28 30.83
CA ALA A 14 11.28 19.76 32.06
C ALA A 14 12.12 18.56 32.49
N SER A 15 12.62 18.59 33.74
CA SER A 15 13.42 17.50 34.30
C SER A 15 12.62 16.20 34.25
N VAL A 16 12.99 15.32 33.34
CA VAL A 16 12.40 13.98 33.21
C VAL A 16 12.77 13.18 34.47
N PRO A 17 11.80 12.59 35.20
CA PRO A 17 12.10 11.83 36.41
C PRO A 17 12.96 10.60 36.09
N ALA A 18 13.86 10.25 37.01
CA ALA A 18 14.67 9.03 36.90
C ALA A 18 13.74 7.80 36.85
N PHE A 19 13.71 7.10 35.72
CA PHE A 19 12.89 5.90 35.55
C PHE A 19 13.61 4.69 36.16
N ALA A 20 12.98 4.05 37.15
CA ALA A 20 13.51 2.86 37.82
C ALA A 20 13.26 1.54 37.04
N ALA A 21 12.44 1.56 35.99
CA ALA A 21 12.05 0.39 35.18
C ALA A 21 11.96 0.77 33.68
N PRO A 22 12.12 -0.19 32.73
CA PRO A 22 12.00 0.10 31.30
C PRO A 22 10.55 0.39 30.94
N LEU A 23 10.36 1.43 30.13
CA LEU A 23 9.05 1.77 29.60
C LEU A 23 8.69 0.74 28.52
N LEU A 24 7.69 -0.09 28.77
CA LEU A 24 7.26 -1.12 27.84
C LEU A 24 6.36 -0.50 26.77
N PHE A 25 6.62 -0.83 25.50
CA PHE A 25 5.76 -0.48 24.38
C PHE A 25 5.17 -1.76 23.77
N PRO A 26 3.87 -2.03 23.97
CA PRO A 26 3.27 -3.29 23.53
C PRO A 26 3.09 -3.33 22.01
N ILE A 27 3.53 -4.43 21.38
CA ILE A 27 3.41 -4.68 19.94
C ILE A 27 2.79 -6.05 19.65
N GLN A 28 2.18 -6.21 18.47
CA GLN A 28 1.63 -7.49 18.01
C GLN A 28 2.65 -8.25 17.14
N GLN A 29 2.69 -9.57 17.23
CA GLN A 29 3.52 -10.40 16.34
C GLN A 29 2.99 -10.38 14.90
N THR A 30 3.90 -10.37 13.92
CA THR A 30 3.51 -10.55 12.51
C THR A 30 3.06 -12.00 12.27
N PRO A 31 2.25 -12.27 11.23
CA PRO A 31 1.85 -13.64 10.88
C PRO A 31 3.05 -14.58 10.71
N ILE A 32 4.14 -14.09 10.10
CA ILE A 32 5.38 -14.86 9.93
C ILE A 32 6.02 -15.20 11.28
N GLN A 33 6.06 -14.25 12.22
CA GLN A 33 6.60 -14.49 13.56
C GLN A 33 5.74 -15.48 14.35
N LYS A 34 4.42 -15.42 14.21
CA LYS A 34 3.49 -16.38 14.81
C LYS A 34 3.69 -17.78 14.23
N GLU A 35 3.71 -17.92 12.90
CA GLU A 35 3.95 -19.21 12.24
C GLU A 35 5.29 -19.83 12.63
N LEU A 36 6.37 -19.05 12.67
CA LEU A 36 7.68 -19.57 13.11
C LEU A 36 7.67 -19.99 14.58
N THR A 37 6.96 -19.27 15.44
CA THR A 37 6.77 -19.63 16.85
C THR A 37 6.04 -20.97 16.96
N GLU A 38 4.95 -21.16 16.21
CA GLU A 38 4.20 -22.41 16.16
C GLU A 38 5.03 -23.58 15.60
N LEU A 39 5.84 -23.34 14.56
CA LEU A 39 6.76 -24.35 14.02
C LEU A 39 7.84 -24.76 15.02
N LEU A 40 8.36 -23.80 15.80
CA LEU A 40 9.31 -24.09 16.89
C LEU A 40 8.65 -24.90 18.00
N ILE A 41 7.44 -24.53 18.42
CA ILE A 41 6.68 -25.31 19.42
C ILE A 41 6.41 -26.71 18.88
N LYS A 42 6.01 -26.86 17.62
CA LYS A 42 5.81 -28.16 16.97
C LYS A 42 7.07 -29.01 16.95
N LEU A 43 8.23 -28.40 16.68
CA LEU A 43 9.52 -29.09 16.71
C LEU A 43 9.86 -29.57 18.12
N HIS A 44 9.57 -28.77 19.16
CA HIS A 44 9.88 -29.11 20.56
C HIS A 44 8.75 -29.84 21.29
N ARG A 45 7.58 -30.05 20.67
CA ARG A 45 6.40 -30.70 21.27
C ARG A 45 6.71 -31.99 22.04
N PRO A 46 7.33 -33.03 21.44
CA PRO A 46 7.57 -34.28 22.16
C PRO A 46 8.56 -34.12 23.33
N TYR A 47 9.40 -33.09 23.28
CA TYR A 47 10.31 -32.74 24.38
C TYR A 47 9.57 -32.00 25.49
N LEU A 48 8.74 -31.01 25.17
CA LEU A 48 7.94 -30.25 26.13
C LEU A 48 6.90 -31.13 26.84
N GLU A 49 6.27 -32.08 26.13
CA GLU A 49 5.33 -33.05 26.72
C GLU A 49 6.03 -33.92 27.78
N LYS A 50 7.26 -34.39 27.51
CA LYS A 50 8.06 -35.15 28.48
C LYS A 50 8.52 -34.29 29.67
N LEU A 51 8.89 -33.04 29.41
CA LEU A 51 9.32 -32.07 30.42
C LEU A 51 8.20 -31.75 31.42
N PHE A 52 6.96 -31.56 30.94
CA PHE A 52 5.81 -31.22 31.79
C PHE A 52 5.17 -32.43 32.48
N THR A 53 5.35 -33.65 31.94
CA THR A 53 4.89 -34.89 32.59
C THR A 53 5.88 -35.44 33.61
N GLY A 54 7.05 -34.83 33.76
CA GLY A 54 8.06 -35.23 34.75
C GLY A 54 8.80 -36.52 34.41
N GLN A 55 8.73 -36.99 33.15
CA GLN A 55 9.50 -38.16 32.71
C GLN A 55 10.98 -37.74 32.55
N ALA A 56 11.85 -38.26 33.43
CA ALA A 56 13.28 -37.95 33.44
C ALA A 56 13.93 -38.27 32.07
N MET A 57 14.68 -37.30 31.55
CA MET A 57 15.55 -37.47 30.39
C MET A 57 16.98 -37.55 30.86
N ASP A 58 17.48 -38.77 31.08
CA ASP A 58 18.91 -39.01 31.21
C ASP A 58 19.26 -40.36 30.56
N GLU A 59 19.42 -40.35 29.24
CA GLU A 59 20.39 -41.22 28.58
C GLU A 59 21.39 -40.31 27.87
N VAL A 60 22.53 -40.10 28.54
CA VAL A 60 23.62 -39.25 28.07
C VAL A 60 24.42 -40.02 27.02
N ASP A 61 24.03 -39.90 25.75
CA ASP A 61 24.98 -40.07 24.66
C ASP A 61 25.80 -38.77 24.54
N SER A 62 27.13 -38.88 24.61
CA SER A 62 28.08 -37.74 24.66
C SER A 62 28.02 -36.76 23.49
N ASP A 63 27.33 -37.13 22.40
CA ASP A 63 27.16 -36.33 21.19
C ASP A 63 25.75 -35.70 21.07
N SER A 64 24.84 -35.99 22.02
CA SER A 64 23.45 -35.54 22.00
C SER A 64 23.24 -34.28 22.83
N LEU A 65 22.33 -33.40 22.39
CA LEU A 65 21.96 -32.19 23.13
C LEU A 65 21.30 -32.57 24.47
N SER A 66 21.82 -32.04 25.58
CA SER A 66 21.22 -32.24 26.91
C SER A 66 19.83 -31.60 26.99
N SER A 67 18.99 -32.08 27.90
CA SER A 67 17.63 -31.55 28.09
C SER A 67 17.64 -30.06 28.45
N SER A 68 18.60 -29.60 29.26
CA SER A 68 18.74 -28.17 29.59
C SER A 68 19.18 -27.36 28.37
N ALA A 69 20.15 -27.86 27.58
CA ALA A 69 20.58 -27.20 26.35
C ALA A 69 19.47 -27.10 25.29
N MET A 70 18.57 -28.10 25.22
CA MET A 70 17.40 -28.08 24.33
C MET A 70 16.39 -26.99 24.74
N LEU A 71 16.15 -26.82 26.04
CA LEU A 71 15.25 -25.78 26.56
C LEU A 71 15.85 -24.38 26.35
N GLU A 72 17.15 -24.20 26.63
CA GLU A 72 17.84 -22.95 26.36
C GLU A 72 17.84 -22.60 24.87
N LEU A 73 18.07 -23.59 24.00
CA LEU A 73 18.01 -23.41 22.54
C LEU A 73 16.61 -23.03 22.07
N PHE A 74 15.56 -23.64 22.63
CA PHE A 74 14.17 -23.29 22.35
C PHE A 74 13.89 -21.83 22.71
N LEU A 75 14.22 -21.42 23.94
CA LEU A 75 14.00 -20.05 24.41
C LEU A 75 14.84 -19.02 23.63
N ALA A 76 16.09 -19.36 23.29
CA ALA A 76 16.95 -18.51 22.47
C ALA A 76 16.37 -18.29 21.06
N ASN A 77 15.87 -19.36 20.42
CA ASN A 77 15.24 -19.27 19.11
C ASN A 77 13.94 -18.44 19.16
N LEU A 78 13.13 -18.59 20.21
CA LEU A 78 11.94 -17.75 20.42
C LEU A 78 12.28 -16.27 20.57
N LYS A 79 13.35 -15.95 21.31
CA LYS A 79 13.86 -14.56 21.43
C LYS A 79 14.33 -14.01 20.08
N GLN A 80 15.01 -14.82 19.26
CA GLN A 80 15.42 -14.41 17.91
C GLN A 80 14.21 -14.16 16.99
N VAL A 81 13.19 -15.04 17.02
CA VAL A 81 11.95 -14.85 16.23
C VAL A 81 11.20 -13.59 16.68
N ALA A 82 11.14 -13.34 17.99
CA ALA A 82 10.57 -12.12 18.54
C ALA A 82 11.31 -10.88 17.99
N ASN A 83 12.63 -10.88 17.92
CA ASN A 83 13.36 -9.77 17.31
C ASN A 83 13.10 -9.64 15.80
N HIS A 84 13.46 -10.67 15.04
CA HIS A 84 13.29 -10.67 13.59
C HIS A 84 13.39 -12.08 13.01
N SER A 85 12.45 -12.48 12.15
CA SER A 85 12.37 -13.83 11.56
C SER A 85 13.64 -14.26 10.81
N SER A 86 14.36 -13.31 10.20
CA SER A 86 15.61 -13.59 9.47
C SER A 86 16.82 -13.89 10.36
N LEU A 87 16.73 -13.70 11.68
CA LEU A 87 17.79 -14.07 12.61
C LEU A 87 17.85 -15.60 12.82
N LEU A 88 16.68 -16.25 12.72
CA LEU A 88 16.57 -17.71 12.80
C LEU A 88 16.83 -18.38 11.45
N VAL A 89 16.37 -17.78 10.35
CA VAL A 89 16.39 -18.40 9.01
C VAL A 89 17.05 -17.45 8.01
N ASP A 90 18.27 -17.80 7.60
CA ASP A 90 19.08 -17.01 6.67
C ASP A 90 18.41 -16.82 5.30
N HIS A 91 17.52 -17.73 4.88
CA HIS A 91 16.78 -17.60 3.61
C HIS A 91 15.85 -16.37 3.56
N PHE A 92 15.43 -15.83 4.71
CA PHE A 92 14.66 -14.58 4.74
C PHE A 92 15.54 -13.33 4.61
N MET A 93 16.87 -13.46 4.72
CA MET A 93 17.78 -12.34 4.47
C MET A 93 17.97 -12.09 2.97
N SER A 94 17.78 -10.84 2.56
CA SER A 94 18.07 -10.45 1.19
C SER A 94 19.57 -10.40 0.95
N ARG A 95 20.04 -10.84 -0.23
CA ARG A 95 21.46 -10.78 -0.59
C ARG A 95 22.01 -9.35 -0.69
N ASN A 96 21.14 -8.35 -0.92
CA ASN A 96 21.51 -6.95 -1.11
C ASN A 96 20.63 -6.01 -0.25
N MET A 97 20.99 -5.85 1.02
CA MET A 97 20.23 -5.07 2.02
C MET A 97 20.12 -3.56 1.72
N VAL A 98 20.92 -3.04 0.78
CA VAL A 98 20.94 -1.61 0.40
C VAL A 98 19.78 -1.25 -0.55
N LEU A 99 19.25 -2.22 -1.30
CA LEU A 99 18.17 -1.99 -2.28
C LEU A 99 16.83 -1.68 -1.59
N MET A 100 15.94 -0.98 -2.30
CA MET A 100 14.64 -0.57 -1.74
C MET A 100 13.66 -1.73 -1.51
N ASN A 101 13.61 -2.73 -2.40
CA ASN A 101 12.68 -3.86 -2.29
C ASN A 101 12.89 -4.71 -1.02
N PRO A 102 14.14 -5.05 -0.64
CA PRO A 102 14.45 -5.69 0.64
C PRO A 102 13.89 -4.99 1.88
N LYS A 103 13.83 -3.65 1.89
CA LYS A 103 13.38 -2.89 3.07
C LYS A 103 11.95 -3.19 3.44
N HIS A 104 11.08 -3.31 2.45
CA HIS A 104 9.67 -3.61 2.67
C HIS A 104 9.48 -5.05 3.16
N ASN A 105 10.27 -6.00 2.66
CA ASN A 105 10.22 -7.38 3.12
C ASN A 105 10.73 -7.50 4.56
N LEU A 106 11.84 -6.83 4.89
CA LEU A 106 12.40 -6.77 6.26
C LEU A 106 11.40 -6.19 7.26
N LYS A 107 10.71 -5.10 6.88
CA LYS A 107 9.64 -4.54 7.70
C LYS A 107 8.50 -5.55 7.89
N ARG A 108 8.02 -6.18 6.82
CA ARG A 108 6.91 -7.15 6.91
C ARG A 108 7.24 -8.37 7.76
N SER A 109 8.52 -8.73 7.88
CA SER A 109 8.95 -9.88 8.68
C SER A 109 9.02 -9.63 10.18
N SER A 110 9.05 -8.38 10.68
CA SER A 110 9.13 -8.10 12.12
C SER A 110 8.31 -6.88 12.53
N ALA A 111 7.43 -7.06 13.52
CA ALA A 111 6.62 -5.98 14.04
C ALA A 111 7.43 -4.92 14.81
N LYS A 112 8.52 -5.32 15.49
CA LYS A 112 9.45 -4.36 16.12
C LYS A 112 10.02 -3.41 15.08
N TYR A 113 10.33 -3.92 13.90
CA TYR A 113 10.95 -3.16 12.82
C TYR A 113 9.92 -2.23 12.16
N VAL A 114 8.66 -2.67 12.01
CA VAL A 114 7.53 -1.79 11.62
C VAL A 114 7.33 -0.67 12.64
N CYS A 115 7.34 -1.00 13.93
CA CYS A 115 7.17 -0.05 15.02
C CYS A 115 8.29 1.01 15.03
N ILE A 116 9.56 0.60 14.97
CA ILE A 116 10.71 1.53 14.90
C ILE A 116 10.59 2.41 13.66
N ASP A 117 10.20 1.83 12.52
CA ASP A 117 10.07 2.56 11.27
C ASP A 117 8.99 3.64 11.35
N ASP A 118 7.80 3.33 11.84
CA ASP A 118 6.70 4.29 12.03
C ASP A 118 7.09 5.34 13.08
N PHE A 119 7.72 4.92 14.17
CA PHE A 119 8.13 5.80 15.26
C PHE A 119 9.12 6.86 14.78
N LEU A 120 10.18 6.44 14.10
CA LEU A 120 11.18 7.35 13.54
C LEU A 120 10.59 8.25 12.46
N SER A 121 9.63 7.76 11.67
CA SER A 121 8.97 8.55 10.63
C SER A 121 8.08 9.65 11.22
N ARG A 122 7.38 9.35 12.32
CA ARG A 122 6.59 10.35 13.07
C ARG A 122 7.47 11.38 13.76
N LEU A 123 8.58 10.96 14.37
CA LEU A 123 9.57 11.89 14.95
C LEU A 123 10.16 12.81 13.87
N ALA A 124 10.52 12.26 12.69
CA ALA A 124 11.02 13.07 11.59
C ALA A 124 9.98 14.06 11.05
N ALA A 125 8.69 13.69 11.04
CA ALA A 125 7.61 14.56 10.61
C ALA A 125 7.42 15.81 11.50
N GLN A 126 7.81 15.74 12.78
CA GLN A 126 7.75 16.87 13.70
C GLN A 126 8.81 17.95 13.41
N LYS A 127 9.84 17.64 12.60
CA LYS A 127 10.94 18.57 12.22
C LYS A 127 11.68 19.19 13.42
N GLN A 128 11.67 18.52 14.56
CA GLN A 128 12.47 18.87 15.73
C GLN A 128 13.76 18.03 15.72
N PRO A 129 14.93 18.61 15.99
CA PRO A 129 16.15 17.83 16.14
C PRO A 129 16.03 16.96 17.39
N ARG A 130 16.16 15.64 17.22
CA ARG A 130 16.15 14.66 18.31
C ARG A 130 17.24 13.64 18.13
N THR A 131 17.78 13.19 19.24
CA THR A 131 18.81 12.16 19.29
C THR A 131 18.23 10.87 19.88
N VAL A 132 18.11 9.84 19.04
CA VAL A 132 17.59 8.52 19.43
C VAL A 132 18.71 7.49 19.37
N ILE A 133 18.93 6.74 20.46
CA ILE A 133 19.83 5.59 20.46
C ILE A 133 19.01 4.33 20.23
N LEU A 134 19.37 3.53 19.22
CA LEU A 134 18.86 2.17 19.03
C LEU A 134 19.91 1.18 19.51
N THR A 135 19.53 0.31 20.44
CA THR A 135 20.42 -0.76 20.92
C THR A 135 19.94 -2.14 20.53
N ALA A 136 20.88 -2.97 20.09
CA ALA A 136 20.65 -4.35 19.70
C ALA A 136 21.68 -5.30 20.35
N ALA A 137 21.32 -6.59 20.46
CA ALA A 137 22.17 -7.59 21.09
C ALA A 137 23.26 -8.10 20.14
N SER A 138 22.98 -8.13 18.83
CA SER A 138 23.86 -8.70 17.81
C SER A 138 24.23 -7.70 16.71
N SER A 139 25.42 -7.85 16.14
CA SER A 139 25.84 -7.07 14.96
C SER A 139 24.94 -7.35 13.75
N ARG A 140 24.40 -8.57 13.62
CA ARG A 140 23.44 -8.92 12.57
C ARG A 140 22.16 -8.11 12.70
N GLU A 141 21.68 -7.88 13.92
CA GLU A 141 20.50 -7.03 14.15
C GLU A 141 20.77 -5.59 13.75
N LEU A 142 21.96 -5.06 14.05
CA LEU A 142 22.36 -3.73 13.60
C LEU A 142 22.38 -3.61 12.07
N ASP A 143 22.84 -4.66 11.36
CA ASP A 143 22.80 -4.71 9.88
C ASP A 143 21.36 -4.63 9.36
N LEU A 144 20.42 -5.36 9.99
CA LEU A 144 19.02 -5.34 9.60
C LEU A 144 18.37 -3.97 9.86
N ILE A 145 18.67 -3.33 11.00
CA ILE A 145 18.18 -1.99 11.34
C ILE A 145 18.76 -0.96 10.37
N GLU A 146 20.06 -1.01 10.11
CA GLU A 146 20.72 -0.13 9.14
C GLU A 146 20.07 -0.26 7.76
N GLY A 147 19.75 -1.48 7.32
CA GLY A 147 19.01 -1.74 6.08
C GLY A 147 17.69 -0.95 5.97
N ILE A 148 16.96 -0.77 7.07
CA ILE A 148 15.71 0.02 7.11
C ILE A 148 15.97 1.53 7.14
N LEU A 149 17.03 1.98 7.81
CA LEU A 149 17.35 3.40 7.95
C LEU A 149 17.93 4.00 6.67
N ILE A 150 18.66 3.20 5.87
CA ILE A 150 19.24 3.65 4.60
C ILE A 150 18.14 4.23 3.70
N GLY A 151 18.37 5.40 3.12
CA GLY A 151 17.47 6.02 2.15
C GLY A 151 16.22 6.69 2.73
N LYS A 152 16.07 6.76 4.05
CA LYS A 152 15.08 7.64 4.68
C LYS A 152 15.47 9.11 4.52
N ARG A 153 14.47 9.96 4.25
CA ARG A 153 14.64 11.42 4.22
C ARG A 153 14.51 11.96 5.64
N ASP A 154 15.21 13.07 5.92
CA ASP A 154 15.16 13.79 7.20
C ASP A 154 15.62 12.98 8.44
N LEU A 155 16.40 11.91 8.21
CA LEU A 155 17.02 11.07 9.22
C LEU A 155 18.50 10.88 8.90
N GLN A 156 19.37 11.09 9.90
CA GLN A 156 20.79 10.75 9.84
C GLN A 156 21.04 9.63 10.82
N TYR A 157 21.80 8.61 10.41
CA TYR A 157 22.17 7.52 11.30
C TYR A 157 23.69 7.40 11.41
N TYR A 158 24.15 6.97 12.57
CA TYR A 158 25.55 6.73 12.90
C TYR A 158 25.68 5.38 13.57
N ARG A 159 26.68 4.60 13.20
CA ARG A 159 26.90 3.25 13.74
C ARG A 159 28.24 3.21 14.46
N PHE A 160 28.23 2.80 15.72
CA PHE A 160 29.44 2.71 16.55
C PHE A 160 30.03 1.31 16.62
N SER A 161 29.27 0.28 16.23
CA SER A 161 29.65 -1.12 16.43
C SER A 161 29.54 -1.92 15.13
N GLY A 162 30.65 -2.53 14.70
CA GLY A 162 30.72 -3.32 13.47
C GLY A 162 30.94 -2.49 12.20
N SER A 163 31.03 -3.16 11.05
CA SER A 163 31.16 -2.51 9.73
C SER A 163 29.81 -1.97 9.26
N SER A 164 29.73 -0.67 8.92
CA SER A 164 28.53 -0.08 8.31
C SER A 164 28.29 -0.65 6.91
N LEU A 165 27.02 -0.84 6.55
CA LEU A 165 26.60 -1.36 5.25
C LEU A 165 26.71 -0.34 4.10
N TYR A 166 26.75 0.96 4.39
CA TYR A 166 26.68 2.01 3.37
C TYR A 166 27.83 3.02 3.42
N TYR A 167 28.44 3.25 4.58
CA TYR A 167 29.52 4.24 4.73
C TYR A 167 30.79 3.60 5.27
N ASP A 168 31.85 3.53 4.44
CA ASP A 168 33.15 2.97 4.85
C ASP A 168 33.90 3.79 5.92
N ASN A 169 33.48 5.03 6.22
CA ASN A 169 34.31 6.00 6.98
C ASN A 169 33.58 6.88 8.02
N HIS A 170 32.39 6.50 8.51
CA HIS A 170 31.81 7.20 9.67
C HIS A 170 32.22 6.51 10.98
N GLY A 171 33.31 6.99 11.58
CA GLY A 171 33.49 7.01 13.03
C GLY A 171 33.51 5.67 13.77
N SER A 172 34.09 4.61 13.21
CA SER A 172 34.61 3.55 14.09
C SER A 172 35.75 4.15 14.91
N PHE A 173 35.47 4.64 16.10
CA PHE A 173 36.52 4.91 17.08
C PHE A 173 37.17 3.57 17.42
N ASP A 174 38.29 3.28 16.78
CA ASP A 174 39.15 2.15 17.15
C ASP A 174 39.77 2.44 18.52
N PHE A 175 39.10 2.02 19.58
CA PHE A 175 39.56 2.22 20.97
C PHE A 175 40.85 1.45 21.32
N ASN A 176 41.41 0.67 20.38
CA ASN A 176 42.67 -0.06 20.54
C ASN A 176 43.92 0.71 20.06
N LYS A 177 43.79 1.95 19.59
CA LYS A 177 44.97 2.81 19.39
C LYS A 177 45.34 3.49 20.70
N GLN A 178 46.16 2.80 21.49
CA GLN A 178 46.92 3.42 22.58
C GLN A 178 47.66 4.64 22.04
N GLU A 179 47.37 5.79 22.65
CA GLU A 179 48.12 7.02 22.48
C GLU A 179 49.58 6.79 22.84
N LEU A 180 50.44 6.69 21.84
CA LEU A 180 51.88 6.86 22.00
C LEU A 180 52.23 8.30 21.62
N SER A 181 52.22 9.14 22.65
CA SER A 181 52.89 10.43 22.67
C SER A 181 54.40 10.26 22.45
N ASN A 182 54.98 10.89 21.41
CA ASN A 182 55.94 12.00 21.60
C ASN A 182 56.53 12.56 20.28
N PRO A 183 57.05 13.81 20.32
CA PRO A 183 57.37 14.64 19.15
C PRO A 183 58.85 14.56 18.72
N ALA A 184 59.12 15.01 17.48
CA ALA A 184 60.37 15.56 16.92
C ALA A 184 60.82 14.92 15.59
N MET A 185 60.81 15.78 14.57
CA MET A 185 61.35 15.73 13.20
C MET A 185 62.85 15.33 13.12
N PRO A 186 63.39 14.85 11.96
CA PRO A 186 63.64 15.70 10.78
C PRO A 186 63.41 15.08 9.39
N LEU A 187 62.98 15.94 8.45
CA LEU A 187 62.98 15.73 7.00
C LEU A 187 64.40 15.52 6.43
N PRO A 188 64.54 14.74 5.33
CA PRO A 188 65.54 14.99 4.30
C PRO A 188 64.92 15.67 3.07
N GLN A 189 65.61 16.71 2.59
CA GLN A 189 65.32 17.46 1.38
C GLN A 189 65.74 16.70 0.10
N VAL A 190 64.77 16.54 -0.80
CA VAL A 190 64.76 16.73 -2.27
C VAL A 190 66.07 16.58 -3.08
N ALA A 191 66.02 15.68 -4.08
CA ALA A 191 66.60 15.92 -5.40
C ALA A 191 65.50 15.75 -6.47
N ALA A 192 65.20 16.86 -7.17
CA ALA A 192 64.26 17.00 -8.29
C ALA A 192 64.96 16.63 -9.62
N ALA A 193 64.36 16.39 -10.80
CA ALA A 193 63.01 16.50 -11.40
C ALA A 193 63.04 15.60 -12.67
N ASN A 194 61.96 14.98 -13.18
CA ASN A 194 60.90 15.51 -14.07
C ASN A 194 60.04 14.26 -14.42
N GLY A 195 58.71 14.15 -14.28
CA GLY A 195 57.54 14.95 -14.70
C GLY A 195 56.55 13.90 -15.29
N LYS A 196 55.22 13.91 -15.18
CA LYS A 196 54.17 14.84 -14.74
C LYS A 196 53.02 13.98 -14.21
N SER A 197 52.53 14.22 -12.99
CA SER A 197 51.17 13.86 -12.60
C SER A 197 50.45 15.14 -12.22
N ASN A 198 49.31 15.41 -12.87
CA ASN A 198 48.38 16.40 -12.37
C ASN A 198 47.72 15.81 -11.13
N GLY A 199 48.27 16.12 -9.96
CA GLY A 199 47.60 15.92 -8.69
C GLY A 199 46.39 16.84 -8.63
N THR A 200 45.20 16.27 -8.68
CA THR A 200 44.03 16.93 -8.13
C THR A 200 44.09 16.72 -6.63
N ASP A 201 44.35 17.80 -5.90
CA ASP A 201 44.11 17.90 -4.46
C ASP A 201 42.80 17.20 -4.10
N ASP A 202 42.82 16.28 -3.13
CA ASP A 202 41.62 15.85 -2.38
C ASP A 202 41.18 16.98 -1.42
N TYR A 203 41.11 18.21 -1.94
CA TYR A 203 40.45 19.33 -1.29
C TYR A 203 38.95 19.15 -1.52
N THR A 204 38.26 18.53 -0.57
CA THR A 204 36.82 18.76 -0.43
C THR A 204 36.66 20.22 -0.02
N PRO A 205 36.04 21.07 -0.85
CA PRO A 205 35.94 22.49 -0.53
C PRO A 205 35.15 22.66 0.77
N ARG A 206 35.83 23.20 1.80
CA ARG A 206 35.15 23.69 3.00
C ARG A 206 34.16 24.75 2.54
N ILE A 207 32.87 24.38 2.57
CA ILE A 207 31.78 25.32 2.28
C ILE A 207 31.92 26.45 3.31
N SER A 208 32.14 27.67 2.83
CA SER A 208 32.22 28.86 3.67
C SER A 208 31.02 28.95 4.61
N LYS A 209 31.24 29.28 5.89
CA LYS A 209 30.18 29.49 6.89
C LYS A 209 29.17 30.57 6.48
N ASN A 210 29.53 31.43 5.52
CA ASN A 210 28.68 32.51 4.99
C ASN A 210 28.02 32.15 3.65
N SER A 211 28.16 30.90 3.17
CA SER A 211 27.49 30.43 1.96
C SER A 211 26.00 30.19 2.23
N PRO A 212 25.08 30.62 1.34
CA PRO A 212 23.65 30.26 1.45
C PRO A 212 23.44 28.74 1.39
N LEU A 213 24.40 27.99 0.84
CA LEU A 213 24.40 26.52 0.82
C LEU A 213 24.81 25.95 2.19
N HIS A 214 25.72 26.60 2.93
CA HIS A 214 26.05 26.26 4.31
C HIS A 214 24.86 26.51 5.24
N HIS A 215 24.20 27.66 5.11
CA HIS A 215 22.99 27.96 5.87
C HIS A 215 21.83 27.00 5.53
N LYS A 216 21.69 26.56 4.27
CA LYS A 216 20.72 25.49 3.92
C LYS A 216 21.10 24.15 4.54
N ILE A 217 22.39 23.78 4.57
CA ILE A 217 22.88 22.54 5.18
C ILE A 217 22.74 22.60 6.71
N GLU A 218 23.02 23.73 7.36
CA GLU A 218 22.81 23.93 8.80
C GLU A 218 21.32 23.95 9.17
N GLN A 219 20.48 24.61 8.36
CA GLN A 219 19.02 24.57 8.53
C GLN A 219 18.44 23.17 8.30
N GLN A 220 19.07 22.36 7.44
CA GLN A 220 18.72 20.94 7.26
C GLN A 220 19.24 20.09 8.43
N LYS A 221 20.47 20.30 8.91
CA LYS A 221 21.01 19.62 10.11
C LYS A 221 20.18 19.89 11.35
N ASN A 222 19.66 21.11 11.52
CA ASN A 222 18.81 21.49 12.65
C ASN A 222 17.37 20.96 12.56
N ARG A 223 17.01 20.18 11.52
CA ARG A 223 15.68 19.58 11.31
C ARG A 223 15.69 18.06 11.23
N VAL A 224 16.86 17.43 11.40
CA VAL A 224 17.05 16.00 11.16
C VAL A 224 17.12 15.24 12.48
N VAL A 225 16.42 14.11 12.54
CA VAL A 225 16.53 13.16 13.65
C VAL A 225 17.84 12.39 13.50
N SER A 226 18.68 12.40 14.53
CA SER A 226 19.93 11.67 14.59
C SER A 226 19.73 10.34 15.32
N VAL A 227 20.08 9.24 14.66
CA VAL A 227 19.91 7.88 15.16
C VAL A 227 21.27 7.23 15.37
N TYR A 228 21.57 6.84 16.61
CA TYR A 228 22.82 6.15 16.95
C TYR A 228 22.58 4.66 17.12
N LEU A 229 23.30 3.83 16.37
CA LEU A 229 23.24 2.38 16.43
C LEU A 229 24.40 1.85 17.28
N ILE A 230 24.07 1.24 18.42
CA ILE A 230 25.05 0.80 19.43
C ILE A 230 24.70 -0.63 19.88
N LEU A 231 25.70 -1.47 20.15
CA LEU A 231 25.45 -2.77 20.81
C LEU A 231 25.14 -2.59 22.29
N SER A 232 24.21 -3.40 22.83
CA SER A 232 23.79 -3.33 24.24
C SER A 232 24.96 -3.40 25.23
N ASN A 233 25.96 -4.24 24.96
CA ASN A 233 27.16 -4.39 25.80
C ASN A 233 28.07 -3.16 25.80
N GLN A 234 28.01 -2.33 24.76
CA GLN A 234 28.80 -1.10 24.63
C GLN A 234 28.02 0.14 25.10
N LEU A 235 26.71 0.04 25.30
CA LEU A 235 25.90 1.18 25.73
C LEU A 235 26.35 1.72 27.09
N GLN A 236 26.70 0.86 28.04
CA GLN A 236 27.10 1.28 29.39
C GLN A 236 28.43 2.05 29.42
N SER A 237 29.36 1.72 28.52
CA SER A 237 30.62 2.44 28.39
C SER A 237 30.44 3.75 27.60
N LEU A 238 29.58 3.74 26.58
CA LEU A 238 29.35 4.88 25.69
C LEU A 238 28.39 5.94 26.26
N ALA A 239 27.46 5.56 27.13
CA ALA A 239 26.52 6.49 27.78
C ALA A 239 27.20 7.49 28.75
N ARG A 240 28.50 7.34 29.01
CA ARG A 240 29.29 8.25 29.85
C ARG A 240 29.86 9.45 29.07
N PHE A 241 29.80 9.45 27.74
CA PHE A 241 30.31 10.56 26.93
C PHE A 241 29.26 11.66 26.77
N GLU A 242 29.65 12.91 27.05
CA GLU A 242 28.75 14.08 26.93
C GLU A 242 28.26 14.34 25.49
N GLU A 243 28.99 13.85 24.48
CA GLU A 243 28.60 13.94 23.07
C GLU A 243 27.41 13.03 22.70
N LEU A 244 27.05 12.08 23.57
CA LEU A 244 25.94 11.13 23.41
C LEU A 244 24.74 11.49 24.32
N ARG A 245 24.49 12.79 24.56
CA ARG A 245 23.23 13.23 25.20
C ARG A 245 22.04 12.90 24.29
N SER A 246 21.47 11.72 24.50
CA SER A 246 20.29 11.25 23.79
C SER A 246 19.02 11.63 24.52
N ASP A 247 17.98 11.97 23.75
CA ASP A 247 16.66 12.26 24.29
C ASP A 247 15.91 10.94 24.64
N LEU A 248 16.27 9.84 23.96
CA LEU A 248 15.59 8.56 24.07
C LEU A 248 16.50 7.38 23.70
N VAL A 249 16.37 6.27 24.43
CA VAL A 249 16.93 4.97 24.05
C VAL A 249 15.79 4.01 23.70
N ILE A 250 15.86 3.36 22.53
CA ILE A 250 14.99 2.25 22.17
C ILE A 250 15.82 0.97 22.18
N SER A 251 15.46 0.03 23.05
CA SER A 251 16.21 -1.22 23.21
C SER A 251 15.45 -2.40 22.63
N LEU A 252 16.07 -3.08 21.67
CA LEU A 252 15.61 -4.36 21.14
C LEU A 252 16.10 -5.56 21.96
N ASP A 253 16.96 -5.30 22.94
CA ASP A 253 17.53 -6.32 23.79
C ASP A 253 16.74 -6.46 25.10
N ALA A 254 16.27 -7.68 25.35
CA ALA A 254 15.56 -8.01 26.58
C ALA A 254 16.45 -7.79 27.82
N GLN A 255 17.76 -8.05 27.73
CA GLN A 255 18.68 -8.12 28.86
C GLN A 255 19.37 -6.81 29.24
N LEU A 256 19.02 -5.69 28.59
CA LEU A 256 19.66 -4.41 28.89
C LEU A 256 19.39 -3.99 30.35
N ALA A 257 20.44 -4.02 31.18
CA ALA A 257 20.42 -3.61 32.58
C ALA A 257 20.42 -2.08 32.71
N GLN A 258 19.50 -1.56 33.52
CA GLN A 258 19.20 -0.13 33.60
C GLN A 258 19.99 0.59 34.68
N ASN A 259 21.01 1.34 34.27
CA ASN A 259 21.67 2.34 35.10
C ASN A 259 21.77 3.69 34.35
N LEU A 260 20.82 3.98 33.46
CA LEU A 260 20.85 5.16 32.58
C LEU A 260 19.87 6.23 33.06
N ALA A 261 20.29 7.50 33.05
CA ALA A 261 19.47 8.65 33.42
C ALA A 261 18.47 9.09 32.31
N ILE A 262 18.30 8.28 31.27
CA ILE A 262 17.57 8.60 30.03
C ILE A 262 16.41 7.60 29.89
N PRO A 263 15.22 8.00 29.40
CA PRO A 263 14.13 7.06 29.17
C PRO A 263 14.53 5.95 28.20
N VAL A 264 14.26 4.70 28.60
CA VAL A 264 14.46 3.50 27.77
C VAL A 264 13.10 2.91 27.41
N ILE A 265 12.75 2.94 26.13
CA ILE A 265 11.56 2.28 25.59
C ILE A 265 11.94 0.89 25.05
N LYS A 266 11.21 -0.14 25.48
CA LYS A 266 11.34 -1.51 24.97
C LYS A 266 10.08 -1.91 24.21
N PRO A 267 10.12 -2.04 22.86
CA PRO A 267 9.03 -2.62 22.10
C PRO A 267 8.96 -4.13 22.37
N VAL A 268 7.89 -4.60 23.01
CA VAL A 268 7.75 -5.97 23.50
C VAL A 268 6.39 -6.53 23.11
N TYR A 269 6.34 -7.81 22.73
CA TYR A 269 5.09 -8.52 22.55
C TYR A 269 4.43 -8.78 23.90
N LEU A 270 3.24 -8.25 24.12
CA LEU A 270 2.46 -8.68 25.29
C LEU A 270 2.20 -10.17 25.17
N ASN A 271 2.38 -10.88 26.28
CA ASN A 271 2.35 -12.34 26.33
C ASN A 271 3.44 -13.05 25.50
N GLY A 272 4.48 -12.33 25.08
CA GLY A 272 5.66 -12.91 24.46
C GLY A 272 6.74 -13.29 25.48
N ILE A 273 7.74 -14.04 25.01
CA ILE A 273 8.86 -14.49 25.85
C ILE A 273 9.59 -13.35 26.56
N GLU A 274 9.80 -12.22 25.89
CA GLU A 274 10.51 -11.06 26.46
C GLU A 274 9.68 -10.35 27.52
N TYR A 275 8.35 -10.29 27.37
CA TYR A 275 7.47 -9.73 28.38
C TYR A 275 7.54 -10.56 29.66
N PHE A 276 7.40 -11.88 29.54
CA PHE A 276 7.49 -12.78 30.68
C PHE A 276 8.88 -12.78 31.30
N ASP A 277 9.95 -12.69 30.50
CA ASP A 277 11.33 -12.64 31.01
C ASP A 277 11.64 -11.33 31.77
N LEU A 278 10.93 -10.24 31.46
CA LEU A 278 11.03 -8.96 32.16
C LEU A 278 10.16 -8.87 33.41
N VAL A 279 8.98 -9.49 33.39
CA VAL A 279 7.99 -9.41 34.49
C VAL A 279 8.20 -10.53 35.52
N LEU A 280 8.87 -11.64 35.15
CA LEU A 280 9.22 -12.67 36.12
C LEU A 280 10.25 -12.16 37.12
N ASP A 281 9.85 -12.19 38.39
CA ASP A 281 10.71 -11.83 39.52
C ASP A 281 11.97 -12.69 39.59
N SER A 282 13.01 -12.15 40.23
CA SER A 282 14.27 -12.84 40.54
C SER A 282 14.11 -14.07 41.45
N ALA A 283 12.88 -14.43 41.83
CA ALA A 283 12.56 -15.58 42.68
C ALA A 283 12.82 -16.93 41.99
N TYR A 284 12.82 -16.98 40.65
CA TYR A 284 13.12 -18.19 39.88
C TYR A 284 14.56 -18.15 39.34
N SER A 285 15.39 -19.13 39.71
CA SER A 285 16.77 -19.25 39.24
C SER A 285 16.96 -20.45 38.30
N GLY A 286 17.70 -20.26 37.21
CA GLY A 286 18.18 -21.34 36.35
C GLY A 286 17.09 -22.08 35.57
N ASP A 287 17.15 -23.41 35.56
CA ASP A 287 16.30 -24.29 34.74
C ASP A 287 14.79 -24.16 35.06
N GLU A 288 14.43 -23.88 36.31
CA GLU A 288 13.03 -23.66 36.72
C GLU A 288 12.44 -22.38 36.12
N ARG A 289 13.26 -21.33 35.98
CA ARG A 289 12.86 -20.09 35.28
C ARG A 289 12.60 -20.39 33.80
N ALA A 290 13.47 -21.18 33.17
CA ALA A 290 13.33 -21.55 31.77
C ALA A 290 12.07 -22.39 31.53
N LYS A 291 11.76 -23.35 32.41
CA LYS A 291 10.53 -24.14 32.37
C LYS A 291 9.28 -23.27 32.52
N HIS A 292 9.28 -22.37 33.49
CA HIS A 292 8.14 -21.49 33.74
C HIS A 292 7.90 -20.51 32.58
N LEU A 293 8.98 -19.95 32.01
CA LEU A 293 8.92 -19.14 30.78
C LEU A 293 8.30 -19.90 29.61
N ALA A 294 8.71 -21.15 29.39
CA ALA A 294 8.15 -21.97 28.32
C ALA A 294 6.64 -22.20 28.50
N LYS A 295 6.17 -22.47 29.73
CA LYS A 295 4.74 -22.63 30.06
C LYS A 295 3.94 -21.36 29.77
N LEU A 296 4.44 -20.21 30.23
CA LEU A 296 3.77 -18.92 30.05
C LEU A 296 3.62 -18.54 28.58
N VAL A 297 4.68 -18.72 27.78
CA VAL A 297 4.64 -18.46 26.33
C VAL A 297 3.64 -19.37 25.65
N LEU A 298 3.65 -20.65 25.99
CA LEU A 298 2.82 -21.67 25.35
C LEU A 298 1.32 -21.43 25.58
N VAL A 299 0.92 -21.09 26.82
CA VAL A 299 -0.49 -20.86 27.18
C VAL A 299 -1.02 -19.55 26.60
N ASN A 300 -0.19 -18.50 26.60
CA ASN A 300 -0.65 -17.17 26.19
C ASN A 300 -0.37 -16.81 24.71
N ARG A 301 0.11 -17.76 23.89
CA ARG A 301 0.50 -17.49 22.49
C ARG A 301 -0.63 -16.98 21.59
N ASN A 302 -1.86 -17.37 21.88
CA ASN A 302 -3.06 -16.99 21.11
C ASN A 302 -3.82 -15.80 21.71
N ALA A 303 -3.34 -15.22 22.81
CA ALA A 303 -4.02 -14.12 23.48
C ALA A 303 -4.03 -12.87 22.59
N ALA A 304 -5.22 -12.46 22.13
CA ALA A 304 -5.41 -11.24 21.37
C ALA A 304 -4.96 -10.04 22.22
N THR A 305 -4.05 -9.26 21.67
CA THR A 305 -3.50 -8.08 22.33
C THR A 305 -3.81 -6.88 21.46
N GLU A 306 -4.47 -5.86 21.99
CA GLU A 306 -4.64 -4.59 21.28
C GLU A 306 -3.30 -3.84 21.25
N SER A 307 -2.83 -3.49 20.06
CA SER A 307 -1.68 -2.59 19.92
C SER A 307 -2.16 -1.14 20.03
N PRO A 308 -1.62 -0.35 20.95
CA PRO A 308 -2.06 1.02 21.14
C PRO A 308 -1.39 1.98 20.14
N GLY A 309 -1.89 3.22 20.10
CA GLY A 309 -1.45 4.24 19.16
C GLY A 309 -0.03 4.75 19.45
N LEU A 310 0.84 4.70 18.44
CA LEU A 310 2.21 5.25 18.53
C LEU A 310 2.24 6.77 18.74
N GLN A 311 1.14 7.46 18.38
CA GLN A 311 1.01 8.91 18.52
C GLN A 311 1.09 9.36 19.98
N ASP A 312 0.55 8.57 20.90
CA ASP A 312 0.49 8.92 22.32
C ASP A 312 1.89 8.92 22.95
N VAL A 313 2.77 8.01 22.50
CA VAL A 313 4.18 7.96 22.92
C VAL A 313 4.96 9.17 22.39
N VAL A 314 4.70 9.56 21.14
CA VAL A 314 5.34 10.73 20.54
C VAL A 314 4.90 12.01 21.26
N ASN A 315 3.61 12.15 21.57
CA ASN A 315 3.07 13.28 22.33
C ASN A 315 3.65 13.32 23.76
N TRP A 316 3.83 12.16 24.41
CA TRP A 316 4.48 12.08 25.71
C TRP A 316 5.93 12.60 25.68
N LEU A 317 6.70 12.26 24.63
CA LEU A 317 8.05 12.79 24.44
C LEU A 317 8.09 14.31 24.23
N ASP A 318 7.00 14.90 23.73
CA ASP A 318 6.82 16.35 23.61
C ASP A 318 6.47 17.03 24.95
N GLY A 319 6.37 16.26 26.05
CA GLY A 319 5.99 16.75 27.36
C GLY A 319 4.47 16.85 27.57
N HIS A 320 3.67 16.29 26.67
CA HIS A 320 2.21 16.24 26.82
C HIS A 320 1.79 14.97 27.58
N GLY A 321 1.76 15.06 28.91
CA GLY A 321 1.13 14.04 29.78
C GLY A 321 2.07 13.00 30.37
N SER A 322 1.50 11.94 30.95
CA SER A 322 2.22 10.78 31.50
C SER A 322 2.44 9.72 30.43
N TYR A 323 3.45 8.86 30.62
CA TYR A 323 3.67 7.73 29.70
C TYR A 323 2.41 6.84 29.67
N PRO A 324 1.86 6.53 28.48
CA PRO A 324 0.55 5.89 28.37
C PRO A 324 0.50 4.43 28.84
N TYR A 325 1.65 3.78 29.08
CA TYR A 325 1.71 2.34 29.40
C TYR A 325 2.48 2.07 30.70
N THR A 326 1.79 2.11 31.84
CA THR A 326 2.39 1.92 33.18
C THR A 326 1.98 0.62 33.87
N GLU A 327 1.06 -0.16 33.31
CA GLU A 327 0.53 -1.35 33.99
C GLU A 327 1.17 -2.64 33.47
N SER A 328 2.07 -3.22 34.28
CA SER A 328 2.42 -4.63 34.17
C SER A 328 1.20 -5.45 34.61
N LYS A 329 0.53 -6.13 33.67
CA LYS A 329 -0.47 -7.15 34.05
C LYS A 329 0.20 -8.15 34.98
N LYS A 330 -0.39 -8.40 36.15
CA LYS A 330 0.02 -9.51 37.01
C LYS A 330 -0.07 -10.80 36.18
N ILE A 331 1.03 -11.54 36.10
CA ILE A 331 1.06 -12.83 35.43
C ILE A 331 0.24 -13.80 36.27
N GLU A 332 -0.77 -14.42 35.66
CA GLU A 332 -1.50 -15.53 36.28
C GLU A 332 -0.58 -16.76 36.35
N THR A 333 -0.60 -17.45 37.48
CA THR A 333 0.19 -18.68 37.67
C THR A 333 -0.37 -19.78 36.75
N VAL A 334 0.43 -20.23 35.78
CA VAL A 334 0.07 -21.28 34.83
C VAL A 334 0.44 -22.65 35.37
N SER A 335 -0.48 -23.62 35.30
CA SER A 335 -0.25 -25.01 35.70
C SER A 335 0.31 -25.88 34.56
N ASP A 336 0.84 -27.05 34.89
CA ASP A 336 1.37 -28.01 33.91
C ASP A 336 0.26 -28.60 33.03
N ASN A 337 -0.95 -28.72 33.56
CA ASN A 337 -2.10 -29.20 32.80
C ASN A 337 -2.52 -28.18 31.73
N ASP A 338 -2.50 -26.89 32.04
CA ASP A 338 -2.82 -25.83 31.08
C ASP A 338 -1.82 -25.82 29.92
N ALA A 339 -0.53 -26.06 30.24
CA ALA A 339 0.51 -26.21 29.22
C ALA A 339 0.28 -27.45 28.34
N LEU A 340 -0.10 -28.60 28.90
CA LEU A 340 -0.39 -29.80 28.10
C LEU A 340 -1.63 -29.62 27.20
N GLU A 341 -2.68 -28.96 27.68
CA GLU A 341 -3.85 -28.61 26.86
C GLU A 341 -3.49 -27.63 25.74
N ALA A 342 -2.64 -26.64 26.03
CA ALA A 342 -2.12 -25.72 25.05
C ALA A 342 -1.24 -26.42 23.98
N LEU A 343 -0.49 -27.48 24.32
CA LEU A 343 0.24 -28.30 23.33
C LEU A 343 -0.70 -29.14 22.46
N ALA A 344 -1.80 -29.63 23.03
CA ALA A 344 -2.79 -30.41 22.29
C ALA A 344 -3.57 -29.57 21.26
N SER A 345 -3.82 -28.29 21.58
CA SER A 345 -4.53 -27.32 20.73
C SER A 345 -3.66 -26.60 19.71
N LEU A 346 -2.51 -27.18 19.32
CA LEU A 346 -1.60 -26.59 18.33
C LEU A 346 -2.22 -26.60 16.93
N GLU A 347 -2.82 -25.48 16.55
CA GLU A 347 -3.33 -25.22 15.20
C GLU A 347 -2.44 -24.19 14.49
N LEU A 348 -1.82 -24.60 13.38
CA LEU A 348 -1.18 -23.65 12.47
C LEU A 348 -2.26 -22.74 11.86
N GLU A 349 -1.95 -21.46 11.64
CA GLU A 349 -2.86 -20.53 10.98
C GLU A 349 -3.38 -21.16 9.69
N LEU A 350 -4.69 -21.39 9.65
CA LEU A 350 -5.35 -21.91 8.47
C LEU A 350 -5.40 -20.77 7.45
N PRO A 351 -4.96 -21.00 6.21
CA PRO A 351 -5.09 -20.00 5.17
C PRO A 351 -6.56 -19.62 5.03
N TYR A 352 -6.81 -18.30 4.90
CA TYR A 352 -8.14 -17.71 4.82
C TYR A 352 -9.01 -18.54 3.88
N ARG A 353 -10.03 -19.20 4.44
CA ARG A 353 -11.05 -19.86 3.64
C ARG A 353 -11.92 -18.73 3.13
N LEU A 354 -11.97 -18.52 1.82
CA LEU A 354 -12.99 -17.68 1.24
C LEU A 354 -14.34 -18.20 1.75
N ASP A 355 -15.01 -17.37 2.55
CA ASP A 355 -16.36 -17.65 3.01
C ASP A 355 -17.23 -18.02 1.81
N ARG A 356 -18.12 -18.99 2.03
CA ARG A 356 -18.91 -19.72 1.03
C ARG A 356 -19.42 -18.80 -0.08
N TYR A 357 -18.69 -18.76 -1.20
CA TYR A 357 -19.19 -18.18 -2.44
C TYR A 357 -20.24 -19.14 -3.01
N GLU A 358 -21.48 -18.68 -3.14
CA GLU A 358 -22.54 -19.45 -3.76
C GLU A 358 -22.42 -19.31 -5.29
N PHE A 359 -21.86 -20.35 -5.92
CA PHE A 359 -21.70 -20.39 -7.36
C PHE A 359 -23.07 -20.33 -8.06
N PHE A 360 -23.21 -19.37 -8.97
CA PHE A 360 -24.36 -19.28 -9.86
C PHE A 360 -24.43 -20.52 -10.78
N ASN A 361 -23.28 -20.99 -11.25
CA ASN A 361 -23.12 -22.22 -12.00
C ASN A 361 -22.51 -23.33 -11.11
N PRO A 362 -23.30 -24.33 -10.68
CA PRO A 362 -22.85 -25.38 -9.77
C PRO A 362 -21.77 -26.30 -10.37
N SER A 363 -21.52 -26.22 -11.68
CA SER A 363 -20.43 -26.98 -12.32
C SER A 363 -19.05 -26.39 -12.08
N LEU A 364 -18.95 -25.10 -11.74
CA LEU A 364 -17.71 -24.38 -11.41
C LEU A 364 -17.34 -24.49 -9.93
N ALA A 365 -18.23 -25.05 -9.08
CA ALA A 365 -17.94 -25.23 -7.68
C ALA A 365 -16.75 -26.19 -7.49
N PRO A 366 -15.78 -25.87 -6.62
CA PRO A 366 -14.63 -26.72 -6.37
C PRO A 366 -15.09 -28.07 -5.82
N LYS A 367 -14.68 -29.16 -6.47
CA LYS A 367 -14.97 -30.55 -6.04
C LYS A 367 -13.87 -31.14 -5.16
N ASP A 368 -12.75 -30.43 -5.02
CA ASP A 368 -11.57 -30.93 -4.33
C ASP A 368 -11.58 -30.49 -2.86
N ASP A 369 -11.72 -31.47 -1.96
CA ASP A 369 -11.25 -31.31 -0.59
C ASP A 369 -9.73 -31.15 -0.61
N PRO A 370 -9.16 -30.10 -0.01
CA PRO A 370 -7.71 -29.97 0.06
C PRO A 370 -7.17 -31.16 0.86
N LYS A 371 -6.48 -32.08 0.18
CA LYS A 371 -5.70 -33.13 0.84
C LYS A 371 -4.70 -32.43 1.76
N LYS A 372 -5.01 -32.40 3.06
CA LYS A 372 -4.07 -31.94 4.08
C LYS A 372 -2.81 -32.78 3.93
N LEU A 373 -1.69 -32.13 3.59
CA LEU A 373 -0.39 -32.81 3.68
C LEU A 373 -0.21 -33.17 5.15
N LYS A 374 -0.26 -34.47 5.47
CA LYS A 374 0.09 -34.94 6.81
C LYS A 374 1.60 -34.74 6.95
N LEU A 375 2.01 -33.69 7.66
CA LEU A 375 3.38 -33.60 8.15
C LEU A 375 3.59 -34.78 9.11
N GLU A 376 4.43 -35.73 8.73
CA GLU A 376 4.77 -36.86 9.60
C GLU A 376 5.52 -36.38 10.84
N GLU A 377 5.02 -36.77 12.01
CA GLU A 377 5.64 -36.51 13.30
C GLU A 377 6.65 -37.61 13.61
N SER A 378 7.92 -37.42 13.22
CA SER A 378 8.98 -38.33 13.69
C SER A 378 9.36 -37.94 15.13
N PRO A 379 9.51 -38.88 16.09
CA PRO A 379 9.93 -38.51 17.45
C PRO A 379 11.34 -37.89 17.47
N LEU A 380 11.57 -36.91 18.34
CA LEU A 380 12.92 -36.41 18.66
C LEU A 380 13.54 -37.37 19.68
N ALA A 381 14.42 -38.27 19.23
CA ALA A 381 15.37 -38.95 20.09
C ALA A 381 16.78 -38.52 19.63
N SER A 382 17.59 -38.03 20.59
CA SER A 382 19.01 -37.65 20.48
C SER A 382 19.44 -36.97 19.18
N LEU A 383 19.09 -35.69 18.99
CA LEU A 383 19.62 -34.89 17.87
C LEU A 383 20.91 -34.15 18.26
N THR A 384 21.87 -34.13 17.33
CA THR A 384 22.97 -33.16 17.33
C THR A 384 22.48 -31.78 16.88
N TYR A 385 23.21 -30.71 17.21
CA TYR A 385 22.87 -29.34 16.79
C TYR A 385 22.71 -29.19 15.26
N HIS A 386 23.55 -29.87 14.48
CA HIS A 386 23.43 -29.85 13.01
C HIS A 386 22.13 -30.52 12.52
N GLN A 387 21.77 -31.66 13.11
CA GLN A 387 20.51 -32.34 12.79
C GLN A 387 19.29 -31.49 13.20
N TYR A 388 19.37 -30.77 14.33
CA TYR A 388 18.35 -29.83 14.75
C TYR A 388 18.10 -28.73 13.70
N GLN A 389 19.16 -28.09 13.23
CA GLN A 389 19.06 -27.05 12.19
C GLN A 389 18.49 -27.61 10.88
N LEU A 390 18.94 -28.78 10.44
CA LEU A 390 18.44 -29.42 9.23
C LEU A 390 16.95 -29.76 9.35
N ARG A 391 16.52 -30.25 10.51
CA ARG A 391 15.13 -30.58 10.78
C ARG A 391 14.24 -29.34 10.83
N LEU A 392 14.68 -28.27 11.49
CA LEU A 392 14.00 -26.98 11.48
C LEU A 392 13.85 -26.45 10.05
N GLY A 393 14.93 -26.52 9.25
CA GLY A 393 14.92 -26.11 7.84
C GLY A 393 13.92 -26.92 7.00
N ARG A 394 13.84 -28.25 7.20
CA ARG A 394 12.86 -29.11 6.53
C ARG A 394 11.43 -28.74 6.91
N LEU A 395 11.13 -28.57 8.20
CA LEU A 395 9.79 -28.17 8.65
C LEU A 395 9.34 -26.84 8.05
N ILE A 396 10.24 -25.86 7.99
CA ILE A 396 9.97 -24.56 7.38
C ILE A 396 9.72 -24.72 5.87
N TYR A 397 10.52 -25.53 5.20
CA TYR A 397 10.36 -25.80 3.77
C TYR A 397 9.05 -26.52 3.45
N ASP A 398 8.70 -27.56 4.21
CA ASP A 398 7.48 -28.33 4.03
C ASP A 398 6.24 -27.43 4.23
N ARG A 399 6.27 -26.58 5.27
CA ARG A 399 5.21 -25.58 5.50
C ARG A 399 5.14 -24.56 4.38
N TYR A 400 6.28 -24.10 3.87
CA TYR A 400 6.32 -23.20 2.72
C TYR A 400 5.69 -23.84 1.47
N GLN A 401 5.97 -25.12 1.20
CA GLN A 401 5.34 -25.86 0.09
C GLN A 401 3.82 -26.02 0.29
N GLU A 402 3.37 -26.28 1.51
CA GLU A 402 1.94 -26.34 1.85
C GLU A 402 1.23 -24.99 1.60
N LEU A 403 1.86 -23.89 2.01
CA LEU A 403 1.36 -22.54 1.78
C LEU A 403 1.31 -22.21 0.28
N LEU A 404 2.36 -22.56 -0.49
CA LEU A 404 2.36 -22.38 -1.95
C LEU A 404 1.23 -23.18 -2.61
N PHE A 405 1.09 -24.46 -2.26
CA PHE A 405 0.03 -25.31 -2.78
C PHE A 405 -1.36 -24.73 -2.46
N THR A 406 -1.54 -24.21 -1.25
CA THR A 406 -2.80 -23.60 -0.85
C THR A 406 -3.06 -22.30 -1.62
N VAL A 407 -2.05 -21.44 -1.77
CA VAL A 407 -2.16 -20.20 -2.55
C VAL A 407 -2.53 -20.50 -4.01
N ASP A 408 -1.90 -21.51 -4.61
CA ASP A 408 -2.19 -21.89 -6.00
C ASP A 408 -3.59 -22.50 -6.14
N THR A 409 -4.04 -23.29 -5.17
CA THR A 409 -5.41 -23.80 -5.12
C THR A 409 -6.41 -22.66 -4.98
N GLN A 410 -6.16 -21.70 -4.10
CA GLN A 410 -7.03 -20.52 -3.92
C GLN A 410 -7.05 -19.61 -5.15
N ARG A 411 -5.93 -19.48 -5.86
CA ARG A 411 -5.88 -18.74 -7.13
C ARG A 411 -6.73 -19.38 -8.21
N LYS A 412 -6.75 -20.71 -8.30
CA LYS A 412 -7.63 -21.45 -9.21
C LYS A 412 -9.09 -21.22 -8.83
N HIS A 413 -9.43 -21.40 -7.55
CA HIS A 413 -10.78 -21.14 -7.06
C HIS A 413 -11.25 -19.70 -7.33
N LEU A 414 -10.37 -18.71 -7.16
CA LEU A 414 -10.67 -17.31 -7.49
C LEU A 414 -10.87 -17.09 -8.99
N ALA A 415 -10.15 -17.80 -9.86
CA ALA A 415 -10.39 -17.78 -11.29
C ALA A 415 -11.78 -18.36 -11.63
N ASP A 416 -12.18 -19.46 -10.98
CA ASP A 416 -13.50 -20.07 -11.16
C ASP A 416 -14.62 -19.13 -10.69
N ILE A 417 -14.42 -18.42 -9.56
CA ILE A 417 -15.34 -17.37 -9.07
C ILE A 417 -15.46 -16.25 -10.11
N HIS A 418 -14.34 -15.76 -10.63
CA HIS A 418 -14.37 -14.68 -11.64
C HIS A 418 -15.09 -15.11 -12.93
N GLU A 419 -14.95 -16.38 -13.33
CA GLU A 419 -15.68 -16.92 -14.47
C GLU A 419 -17.19 -16.97 -14.19
N ASP A 420 -17.58 -17.45 -13.00
CA ASP A 420 -18.98 -17.49 -12.56
C ASP A 420 -19.62 -16.09 -12.50
N ASP A 421 -18.93 -15.11 -11.91
CA ASP A 421 -19.37 -13.72 -11.85
C ASP A 421 -19.50 -13.11 -13.26
N SER A 422 -18.59 -13.45 -14.17
CA SER A 422 -18.66 -13.00 -15.57
C SER A 422 -19.87 -13.60 -16.29
N GLN A 423 -20.18 -14.88 -16.06
CA GLN A 423 -21.37 -15.54 -16.58
C GLN A 423 -22.65 -14.90 -16.02
N ARG A 424 -22.68 -14.63 -14.71
CA ARG A 424 -23.78 -13.95 -14.05
C ARG A 424 -24.01 -12.54 -14.61
N GLN A 425 -22.94 -11.77 -14.79
CA GLN A 425 -23.02 -10.43 -15.38
C GLN A 425 -23.56 -10.48 -16.81
N ALA A 426 -23.08 -11.40 -17.64
CA ALA A 426 -23.57 -11.56 -19.01
C ALA A 426 -25.07 -11.87 -19.06
N GLN A 427 -25.58 -12.68 -18.13
CA GLN A 427 -27.02 -12.93 -18.03
C GLN A 427 -27.83 -11.71 -17.60
N LEU A 428 -27.32 -10.93 -16.65
CA LEU A 428 -27.96 -9.68 -16.24
C LEU A 428 -28.03 -8.69 -17.41
N GLU A 429 -26.94 -8.54 -18.16
CA GLU A 429 -26.90 -7.69 -19.36
C GLU A 429 -27.91 -8.14 -20.42
N ALA A 430 -28.01 -9.45 -20.68
CA ALA A 430 -29.00 -10.01 -21.60
C ALA A 430 -30.45 -9.75 -21.14
N VAL A 431 -30.73 -9.84 -19.84
CA VAL A 431 -32.06 -9.53 -19.27
C VAL A 431 -32.37 -8.03 -19.40
N VAL A 432 -31.39 -7.16 -19.18
CA VAL A 432 -31.54 -5.70 -19.35
C VAL A 432 -31.83 -5.36 -20.80
N GLU A 433 -31.09 -5.95 -21.75
CA GLU A 433 -31.33 -5.77 -23.18
C GLU A 433 -32.74 -6.24 -23.58
N ALA A 434 -33.13 -7.46 -23.18
CA ALA A 434 -34.46 -7.99 -23.46
C ALA A 434 -35.57 -7.14 -22.85
N THR A 435 -35.35 -6.57 -21.65
CA THR A 435 -36.30 -5.66 -20.99
C THR A 435 -36.39 -4.33 -21.73
N GLY A 436 -35.26 -3.79 -22.19
CA GLY A 436 -35.20 -2.58 -23.02
C GLY A 436 -35.97 -2.74 -24.33
N ASP A 437 -35.82 -3.88 -25.00
CA ASP A 437 -36.56 -4.18 -26.23
C ASP A 437 -38.06 -4.33 -26.00
N ARG A 438 -38.46 -5.00 -24.91
CA ARG A 438 -39.87 -5.09 -24.51
C ARG A 438 -40.46 -3.71 -24.22
N PHE A 439 -39.70 -2.84 -23.55
CA PHE A 439 -40.12 -1.47 -23.26
C PHE A 439 -40.28 -0.63 -24.54
N ARG A 440 -39.34 -0.71 -25.49
CA ARG A 440 -39.46 -0.05 -26.80
C ARG A 440 -40.70 -0.52 -27.56
N LYS A 441 -40.94 -1.84 -27.60
CA LYS A 441 -42.15 -2.42 -28.21
C LYS A 441 -43.42 -1.92 -27.53
N LEU A 442 -43.43 -1.81 -26.21
CA LEU A 442 -44.57 -1.26 -25.47
C LEU A 442 -44.80 0.22 -25.79
N GLN A 443 -43.73 1.00 -25.98
CA GLN A 443 -43.84 2.41 -26.31
C GLN A 443 -44.36 2.62 -27.74
N THR A 444 -43.90 1.82 -28.70
CA THR A 444 -44.42 1.88 -30.08
C THR A 444 -45.89 1.46 -30.13
N THR A 445 -46.28 0.37 -29.45
CA THR A 445 -47.70 -0.04 -29.38
C THR A 445 -48.57 1.00 -28.68
N LYS A 446 -48.07 1.64 -27.62
CA LYS A 446 -48.77 2.75 -26.96
C LYS A 446 -49.01 3.92 -27.92
N THR A 447 -47.98 4.36 -28.64
CA THR A 447 -48.15 5.46 -29.62
C THR A 447 -49.11 5.10 -30.77
N ALA A 448 -49.11 3.85 -31.21
CA ALA A 448 -50.06 3.35 -32.21
C ALA A 448 -51.50 3.27 -31.66
N ALA A 449 -51.68 2.86 -30.41
CA ALA A 449 -52.98 2.85 -29.76
C ALA A 449 -53.52 4.29 -29.58
N GLU A 450 -52.66 5.24 -29.19
CA GLU A 450 -53.04 6.65 -29.08
C GLU A 450 -53.42 7.27 -30.44
N SER A 451 -52.73 6.91 -31.53
CA SER A 451 -53.08 7.39 -32.87
C SER A 451 -54.40 6.79 -33.37
N LEU A 452 -54.63 5.49 -33.13
CA LEU A 452 -55.90 4.82 -33.43
C LEU A 452 -57.05 5.43 -32.61
N ALA A 453 -56.84 5.69 -31.31
CA ALA A 453 -57.86 6.33 -30.48
C ALA A 453 -58.24 7.72 -31.01
N LYS A 454 -57.27 8.52 -31.50
CA LYS A 454 -57.52 9.81 -32.15
C LYS A 454 -58.31 9.65 -33.46
N GLN A 455 -58.00 8.62 -34.26
CA GLN A 455 -58.75 8.34 -35.50
C GLN A 455 -60.19 7.94 -35.19
N VAL A 456 -60.41 7.08 -34.20
CA VAL A 456 -61.76 6.69 -33.76
C VAL A 456 -62.55 7.91 -33.29
N ALA A 457 -61.97 8.75 -32.43
CA ALA A 457 -62.62 9.98 -31.98
C ALA A 457 -62.97 10.95 -33.14
N LYS A 458 -62.13 11.00 -34.19
CA LYS A 458 -62.42 11.78 -35.40
C LYS A 458 -63.59 11.17 -36.17
N CYS A 459 -63.58 9.86 -36.43
CA CYS A 459 -64.67 9.17 -37.11
C CYS A 459 -66.01 9.32 -36.36
N GLU A 460 -65.99 9.25 -35.02
CA GLU A 460 -67.17 9.49 -34.19
C GLU A 460 -67.70 10.93 -34.34
N LYS A 461 -66.81 11.92 -34.42
CA LYS A 461 -67.20 13.32 -34.68
C LYS A 461 -67.80 13.49 -36.07
N ASP A 462 -67.16 12.92 -37.08
CA ASP A 462 -67.63 13.00 -38.47
C ASP A 462 -69.00 12.32 -38.60
N LEU A 463 -69.21 11.16 -37.95
CA LEU A 463 -70.49 10.48 -37.90
C LEU A 463 -71.59 11.38 -37.30
N ARG A 464 -71.33 12.04 -36.16
CA ARG A 464 -72.29 12.98 -35.55
C ARG A 464 -72.64 14.13 -36.49
N THR A 465 -71.66 14.70 -37.18
CA THR A 465 -71.94 15.78 -38.14
C THR A 465 -72.80 15.29 -39.31
N VAL A 466 -72.57 14.06 -39.79
CA VAL A 466 -73.40 13.46 -40.84
C VAL A 466 -74.83 13.24 -40.32
N GLU A 467 -74.99 12.70 -39.11
CA GLU A 467 -76.31 12.52 -38.46
C GLU A 467 -77.05 13.85 -38.32
N GLU A 468 -76.38 14.91 -37.85
CA GLU A 468 -76.97 16.27 -37.77
C GLU A 468 -77.38 16.81 -39.14
N THR A 469 -76.56 16.61 -40.18
CA THR A 469 -76.91 17.05 -41.53
C THR A 469 -78.06 16.26 -42.14
N ASP A 470 -78.13 14.96 -41.91
CA ASP A 470 -79.23 14.09 -42.36
C ASP A 470 -80.54 14.51 -41.68
N GLN A 471 -80.48 14.82 -40.38
CA GLN A 471 -81.65 15.31 -39.65
C GLN A 471 -82.13 16.67 -40.17
N ARG A 472 -81.23 17.62 -40.41
CA ARG A 472 -81.57 18.92 -41.04
C ARG A 472 -82.18 18.73 -42.43
N LEU A 473 -81.66 17.81 -43.23
CA LEU A 473 -82.20 17.53 -44.57
C LEU A 473 -83.60 16.92 -44.49
N LYS A 474 -83.85 16.01 -43.53
CA LYS A 474 -85.18 15.45 -43.28
C LYS A 474 -86.18 16.53 -42.88
N GLU A 475 -85.83 17.39 -41.92
CA GLU A 475 -86.66 18.52 -41.50
C GLU A 475 -87.00 19.45 -42.68
N ARG A 476 -86.01 19.75 -43.52
CA ARG A 476 -86.19 20.61 -44.70
C ARG A 476 -87.05 19.94 -45.79
N MET A 477 -86.93 18.63 -45.97
CA MET A 477 -87.81 17.85 -46.86
C MET A 477 -89.25 17.83 -46.35
N GLU A 478 -89.46 17.72 -45.03
CA GLU A 478 -90.79 17.85 -44.42
C GLU A 478 -91.37 19.24 -44.61
N GLU A 479 -90.57 20.29 -44.48
CA GLU A 479 -90.99 21.67 -44.74
C GLU A 479 -91.40 21.88 -46.20
N TYR A 480 -90.61 21.38 -47.16
CA TYR A 480 -90.94 21.46 -48.59
C TYR A 480 -92.18 20.65 -48.95
N THR A 481 -92.35 19.45 -48.38
CA THR A 481 -93.55 18.63 -48.62
C THR A 481 -94.82 19.24 -48.01
N LYS A 482 -94.74 19.93 -46.87
CA LYS A 482 -95.84 20.73 -46.32
C LYS A 482 -96.18 21.91 -47.24
N ARG A 483 -95.18 22.67 -47.69
CA ARG A 483 -95.38 23.81 -48.60
C ARG A 483 -95.99 23.43 -49.95
N VAL A 484 -95.65 22.26 -50.49
CA VAL A 484 -96.25 21.75 -51.73
C VAL A 484 -97.72 21.35 -51.54
N ARG A 485 -98.13 20.92 -50.33
CA ARG A 485 -99.55 20.65 -50.02
C ARG A 485 -100.40 21.90 -49.86
N ASP A 486 -99.83 22.97 -49.29
CA ASP A 486 -100.62 24.13 -48.88
C ASP A 486 -100.91 25.12 -50.02
N GLY A 487 -100.28 24.98 -51.18
CA GLY A 487 -100.48 25.85 -52.35
C GLY A 487 -99.92 27.26 -52.11
N ALA A 488 -98.95 27.68 -52.93
CA ALA A 488 -98.31 28.98 -52.78
C ALA A 488 -99.33 30.13 -52.90
N THR A 489 -99.61 30.80 -51.80
CA THR A 489 -100.44 32.01 -51.75
C THR A 489 -99.62 33.24 -52.15
N GLU A 490 -100.24 34.18 -52.85
CA GLU A 490 -99.62 35.40 -53.38
C GLU A 490 -99.03 36.31 -52.27
N SER A 491 -99.51 36.18 -51.02
CA SER A 491 -98.93 36.88 -49.86
C SER A 491 -97.58 36.29 -49.42
N ALA A 492 -97.35 34.99 -49.61
CA ALA A 492 -96.07 34.35 -49.30
C ALA A 492 -94.97 34.78 -50.29
N LEU A 493 -95.34 35.11 -51.54
CA LEU A 493 -94.44 35.69 -52.53
C LEU A 493 -94.03 37.13 -52.17
N LEU A 494 -94.96 37.92 -51.60
CA LEU A 494 -94.67 39.29 -51.17
C LEU A 494 -93.78 39.31 -49.91
N GLU A 495 -94.03 38.43 -48.94
CA GLU A 495 -93.14 38.21 -47.79
C GLU A 495 -91.77 37.67 -48.23
N GLN A 496 -91.72 36.81 -49.26
CA GLN A 496 -90.46 36.39 -49.87
C GLN A 496 -89.74 37.55 -50.56
N GLN A 497 -90.43 38.45 -51.25
CA GLN A 497 -89.81 39.62 -51.87
C GLN A 497 -89.23 40.57 -50.80
N ASN A 498 -89.93 40.74 -49.67
CA ASN A 498 -89.48 41.57 -48.55
C ASN A 498 -88.31 40.92 -47.79
N THR A 499 -88.33 39.60 -47.61
CA THR A 499 -87.19 38.87 -47.03
C THR A 499 -86.02 38.81 -48.00
N ILE A 500 -86.23 38.72 -49.31
CA ILE A 500 -85.16 38.80 -50.33
C ILE A 500 -84.51 40.18 -50.30
N THR A 501 -85.28 41.26 -50.19
CA THR A 501 -84.71 42.62 -50.11
C THR A 501 -83.97 42.85 -48.79
N ALA A 502 -84.51 42.39 -47.66
CA ALA A 502 -83.80 42.42 -46.37
C ALA A 502 -82.52 41.58 -46.39
N LEU A 503 -82.57 40.36 -46.95
CA LEU A 503 -81.42 39.50 -47.13
C LEU A 503 -80.41 40.06 -48.14
N GLN A 504 -80.84 40.83 -49.14
CA GLN A 504 -79.93 41.54 -50.05
C GLN A 504 -79.16 42.66 -49.34
N ASP A 505 -79.81 43.35 -48.41
CA ASP A 505 -79.15 44.39 -47.62
C ASP A 505 -78.24 43.78 -46.53
N GLU A 506 -78.65 42.69 -45.87
CA GLU A 506 -77.77 41.90 -45.00
C GLU A 506 -76.59 41.32 -45.79
N LEU A 507 -76.81 40.82 -47.00
CA LEU A 507 -75.75 40.27 -47.85
C LEU A 507 -74.75 41.36 -48.26
N LYS A 508 -75.20 42.58 -48.56
CA LYS A 508 -74.28 43.72 -48.78
C LYS A 508 -73.49 44.08 -47.52
N GLN A 509 -74.13 44.04 -46.35
CA GLN A 509 -73.45 44.33 -45.09
C GLN A 509 -72.41 43.25 -44.78
N VAL A 510 -72.77 41.97 -44.93
CA VAL A 510 -71.87 40.83 -44.76
C VAL A 510 -70.77 40.82 -45.83
N GLU A 511 -71.04 41.23 -47.06
CA GLU A 511 -70.01 41.40 -48.09
C GLU A 511 -69.03 42.52 -47.70
N ALA A 512 -69.50 43.63 -47.16
CA ALA A 512 -68.63 44.71 -46.68
C ALA A 512 -67.77 44.26 -45.49
N GLU A 513 -68.36 43.53 -44.53
CA GLU A 513 -67.65 42.94 -43.40
C GLU A 513 -66.65 41.87 -43.86
N TYR A 514 -67.03 41.01 -44.80
CA TYR A 514 -66.16 40.00 -45.40
C TYR A 514 -65.00 40.63 -46.15
N GLN A 515 -65.20 41.70 -46.92
CA GLN A 515 -64.11 42.40 -47.60
C GLN A 515 -63.14 43.04 -46.59
N LYS A 516 -63.67 43.59 -45.49
CA LYS A 516 -62.84 44.13 -44.41
C LYS A 516 -62.02 43.03 -43.73
N GLU A 517 -62.65 41.91 -43.37
CA GLU A 517 -61.99 40.78 -42.72
C GLU A 517 -61.02 40.06 -43.66
N MET A 518 -61.30 40.03 -44.97
CA MET A 518 -60.38 39.56 -46.00
C MET A 518 -59.15 40.45 -46.12
N ALA A 519 -59.31 41.78 -46.08
CA ALA A 519 -58.17 42.70 -46.07
C ALA A 519 -57.30 42.53 -44.80
N GLU A 520 -57.93 42.34 -43.64
CA GLU A 520 -57.24 42.04 -42.38
C GLU A 520 -56.52 40.68 -42.44
N ASN A 521 -57.17 39.64 -42.97
CA ASN A 521 -56.55 38.32 -43.17
C ASN A 521 -55.40 38.35 -44.16
N GLU A 522 -55.49 39.11 -45.24
CA GLU A 522 -54.40 39.25 -46.21
C GLU A 522 -53.20 39.98 -45.59
N SER A 523 -53.46 40.98 -44.73
CA SER A 523 -52.43 41.63 -43.91
C SER A 523 -51.75 40.64 -42.94
N VAL A 524 -52.54 39.84 -42.22
CA VAL A 524 -52.01 38.83 -41.30
C VAL A 524 -51.25 37.72 -42.05
N ARG A 525 -51.73 37.32 -43.23
CA ARG A 525 -51.07 36.34 -44.10
C ARG A 525 -49.73 36.88 -44.61
N ALA A 526 -49.66 38.15 -44.99
CA ALA A 526 -48.42 38.81 -45.38
C ALA A 526 -47.42 38.86 -44.21
N GLU A 527 -47.87 39.24 -43.02
CA GLU A 527 -47.03 39.21 -41.81
C GLU A 527 -46.54 37.81 -41.47
N TYR A 528 -47.42 36.80 -41.56
CA TYR A 528 -47.06 35.41 -41.30
C TYR A 528 -46.05 34.90 -42.32
N GLN A 529 -46.22 35.18 -43.61
CA GLN A 529 -45.26 34.81 -44.64
C GLN A 529 -43.91 35.48 -44.42
N GLN A 530 -43.89 36.76 -44.03
CA GLN A 530 -42.65 37.48 -43.72
C GLN A 530 -41.96 36.91 -42.48
N LYS A 531 -42.70 36.61 -41.41
CA LYS A 531 -42.15 36.02 -40.18
C LYS A 531 -41.68 34.58 -40.42
N SER A 532 -42.39 33.82 -41.24
CA SER A 532 -42.05 32.44 -41.61
C SER A 532 -40.80 32.38 -42.50
N SER A 533 -40.67 33.29 -43.48
CA SER A 533 -39.46 33.38 -44.31
C SER A 533 -38.24 33.80 -43.47
N ALA A 534 -38.40 34.79 -42.58
CA ALA A 534 -37.35 35.19 -41.64
C ALA A 534 -36.94 34.04 -40.69
N ALA A 535 -37.90 33.26 -40.19
CA ALA A 535 -37.62 32.09 -39.36
C ALA A 535 -36.89 30.99 -40.13
N ALA A 536 -37.27 30.73 -41.39
CA ALA A 536 -36.61 29.76 -42.26
C ALA A 536 -35.16 30.17 -42.55
N GLU A 537 -34.90 31.45 -42.84
CA GLU A 537 -33.55 31.99 -43.02
C GLU A 537 -32.70 31.84 -41.74
N MET A 538 -33.26 32.16 -40.58
CA MET A 538 -32.56 32.02 -39.29
C MET A 538 -32.27 30.54 -38.97
N SER A 539 -33.21 29.64 -39.27
CA SER A 539 -33.01 28.20 -39.10
C SER A 539 -31.91 27.65 -40.03
N SER A 540 -31.85 28.16 -41.27
CA SER A 540 -30.78 27.82 -42.22
C SER A 540 -29.41 28.29 -41.70
N LYS A 541 -29.30 29.55 -41.24
CA LYS A 541 -28.08 30.08 -40.62
C LYS A 541 -27.68 29.30 -39.36
N LEU A 542 -28.64 28.87 -38.54
CA LEU A 542 -28.37 28.05 -37.36
C LEU A 542 -27.83 26.67 -37.75
N MET A 543 -28.40 26.02 -38.77
CA MET A 543 -27.84 24.76 -39.28
C MET A 543 -26.43 24.93 -39.82
N GLU A 544 -26.14 25.98 -40.58
CA GLU A 544 -24.79 26.25 -41.10
C GLU A 544 -23.78 26.47 -39.96
N THR A 545 -24.15 27.27 -38.95
CA THR A 545 -23.29 27.51 -37.79
C THR A 545 -23.07 26.26 -36.95
N LYS A 546 -24.11 25.43 -36.76
CA LYS A 546 -24.00 24.14 -36.09
C LYS A 546 -23.08 23.18 -36.85
N LYS A 547 -23.20 23.12 -38.18
CA LYS A 547 -22.32 22.31 -39.03
C LYS A 547 -20.86 22.76 -38.93
N LYS A 548 -20.61 24.08 -38.89
CA LYS A 548 -19.26 24.65 -38.66
C LYS A 548 -18.73 24.30 -37.27
N LEU A 549 -19.57 24.36 -36.23
CA LEU A 549 -19.21 23.98 -34.86
C LEU A 549 -18.83 22.49 -34.77
N GLU A 550 -19.63 21.61 -35.36
CA GLU A 550 -19.37 20.17 -35.39
C GLU A 550 -18.07 19.85 -36.14
N ALA A 551 -17.80 20.53 -37.27
CA ALA A 551 -16.54 20.38 -38.00
C ALA A 551 -15.32 20.86 -37.19
N ALA A 552 -15.41 22.00 -36.50
CA ALA A 552 -14.34 22.47 -35.62
C ALA A 552 -14.12 21.53 -34.41
N GLN A 553 -15.20 20.93 -33.90
CA GLN A 553 -15.13 19.99 -32.78
C GLN A 553 -14.51 18.65 -33.19
N THR A 554 -14.75 18.17 -34.42
CA THR A 554 -14.09 16.96 -34.94
C THR A 554 -12.62 17.21 -35.27
N GLU A 555 -12.29 18.39 -35.81
CA GLU A 555 -10.90 18.82 -36.06
C GLU A 555 -10.10 18.93 -34.75
N SER A 556 -10.64 19.59 -33.74
CA SER A 556 -10.04 19.70 -32.40
C SER A 556 -9.76 18.34 -31.76
N LYS A 557 -10.71 17.39 -31.87
CA LYS A 557 -10.53 16.01 -31.38
C LYS A 557 -9.51 15.23 -32.20
N GLY A 558 -9.44 15.46 -33.50
CA GLY A 558 -8.50 14.80 -34.42
C GLY A 558 -7.06 15.24 -34.18
N ASP A 559 -6.82 16.54 -34.04
CA ASP A 559 -5.48 17.08 -33.84
C ASP A 559 -4.93 16.77 -32.45
N PHE A 560 -5.78 16.75 -31.43
CA PHE A 560 -5.38 16.28 -30.10
C PHE A 560 -4.90 14.82 -30.12
N ARG A 561 -5.60 13.93 -30.86
CA ARG A 561 -5.18 12.53 -31.01
C ARG A 561 -3.86 12.41 -31.76
N LYS A 562 -3.65 13.17 -32.84
CA LYS A 562 -2.36 13.20 -33.56
C LYS A 562 -1.21 13.69 -32.67
N LEU A 563 -1.47 14.69 -31.82
CA LEU A 563 -0.46 15.25 -30.91
C LEU A 563 -0.13 14.27 -29.77
N GLN A 564 -1.13 13.53 -29.28
CA GLN A 564 -0.92 12.46 -28.31
C GLN A 564 -0.15 11.28 -28.92
N GLN A 565 -0.45 10.92 -30.17
CA GLN A 565 0.24 9.86 -30.89
C GLN A 565 1.71 10.23 -31.17
N THR A 566 1.98 11.44 -31.65
CA THR A 566 3.36 11.93 -31.84
C THR A 566 4.15 12.04 -30.53
N LYS A 567 3.50 12.32 -29.39
CA LYS A 567 4.15 12.25 -28.08
C LYS A 567 4.54 10.82 -27.71
N LEU A 568 3.63 9.86 -27.88
CA LEU A 568 3.89 8.43 -27.66
C LEU A 568 5.02 7.90 -28.56
N ASP A 569 5.03 8.29 -29.84
CA ASP A 569 6.07 7.89 -30.79
C ASP A 569 7.45 8.42 -30.38
N ARG A 570 7.54 9.66 -29.87
CA ARG A 570 8.80 10.20 -29.33
C ARG A 570 9.27 9.44 -28.08
N GLU A 571 8.35 9.13 -27.16
CA GLU A 571 8.69 8.39 -25.95
C GLU A 571 9.19 6.97 -26.29
N THR A 572 8.51 6.27 -27.20
CA THR A 572 8.94 4.94 -27.66
C THR A 572 10.30 4.98 -28.36
N GLU A 573 10.60 6.01 -29.17
CA GLU A 573 11.90 6.17 -29.81
C GLU A 573 13.02 6.41 -28.77
N VAL A 574 12.78 7.22 -27.74
CA VAL A 574 13.72 7.44 -26.63
C VAL A 574 13.99 6.13 -25.88
N TYR A 575 12.96 5.37 -25.54
CA TYR A 575 13.13 4.08 -24.88
C TYR A 575 13.88 3.07 -25.77
N LYS A 576 13.62 3.06 -27.08
CA LYS A 576 14.35 2.20 -28.03
C LYS A 576 15.83 2.56 -28.13
N LYS A 577 16.19 3.85 -28.13
CA LYS A 577 17.59 4.30 -28.06
C LYS A 577 18.25 3.89 -26.74
N ARG A 578 17.51 4.00 -25.63
CA ARG A 578 18.02 3.59 -24.30
C ARG A 578 18.27 2.09 -24.21
N THR A 579 17.36 1.26 -24.72
CA THR A 579 17.53 -0.20 -24.73
C THR A 579 18.66 -0.63 -25.64
N GLN A 580 18.84 0.01 -26.81
CA GLN A 580 20.00 -0.23 -27.67
C GLN A 580 21.33 0.16 -27.01
N SER A 581 21.37 1.30 -26.31
CA SER A 581 22.54 1.72 -25.55
C SER A 581 22.89 0.71 -24.44
N LEU A 582 21.91 0.28 -23.65
CA LEU A 582 22.10 -0.73 -22.60
C LEU A 582 22.53 -2.09 -23.19
N ALA A 583 21.95 -2.51 -24.32
CA ALA A 583 22.37 -3.72 -25.01
C ALA A 583 23.83 -3.64 -25.51
N SER A 584 24.26 -2.47 -25.99
CA SER A 584 25.65 -2.25 -26.39
C SER A 584 26.60 -2.26 -25.19
N GLN A 585 26.19 -1.71 -24.05
CA GLN A 585 26.95 -1.75 -22.80
C GLN A 585 27.07 -3.18 -22.26
N ASN A 586 25.98 -3.96 -22.28
CA ASN A 586 26.03 -5.37 -21.89
C ASN A 586 26.97 -6.18 -22.79
N LYS A 587 26.91 -5.99 -24.12
CA LYS A 587 27.85 -6.63 -25.05
C LYS A 587 29.30 -6.23 -24.78
N PHE A 588 29.55 -4.98 -24.41
CA PHE A 588 30.87 -4.51 -24.02
C PHE A 588 31.34 -5.18 -22.72
N LEU A 589 30.50 -5.21 -21.69
CA LEU A 589 30.80 -5.86 -20.40
C LEU A 589 31.03 -7.37 -20.59
N GLU A 590 30.25 -8.05 -21.41
CA GLU A 590 30.47 -9.47 -21.76
C GLU A 590 31.83 -9.68 -22.42
N LYS A 591 32.23 -8.81 -23.36
CA LYS A 591 33.57 -8.86 -23.96
C LYS A 591 34.66 -8.60 -22.92
N TYR A 592 34.45 -7.63 -22.04
CA TYR A 592 35.40 -7.29 -20.99
C TYR A 592 35.58 -8.43 -19.98
N ILE A 593 34.48 -9.07 -19.56
CA ILE A 593 34.49 -10.27 -18.72
C ILE A 593 35.26 -11.39 -19.42
N LYS A 594 35.07 -11.62 -20.72
CA LYS A 594 35.85 -12.63 -21.47
C LYS A 594 37.34 -12.31 -21.50
N ILE A 595 37.72 -11.04 -21.64
CA ILE A 595 39.12 -10.61 -21.60
C ILE A 595 39.71 -10.86 -20.21
N LEU A 596 38.98 -10.50 -19.14
CA LEU A 596 39.39 -10.76 -17.76
C LEU A 596 39.52 -12.26 -17.47
N ASP A 597 38.58 -13.07 -17.95
CA ASP A 597 38.60 -14.52 -17.78
C ASP A 597 39.78 -15.15 -18.53
N ASN A 598 40.11 -14.66 -19.73
CA ASN A 598 41.31 -15.08 -20.45
C ASN A 598 42.61 -14.64 -19.75
N ALA A 599 42.68 -13.40 -19.24
CA ALA A 599 43.84 -12.91 -18.49
C ALA A 599 44.03 -13.65 -17.17
N ALA A 600 42.93 -14.03 -16.50
CA ALA A 600 42.96 -14.88 -15.31
C ALA A 600 43.47 -16.29 -15.65
N LYS A 601 43.05 -16.88 -16.77
CA LYS A 601 43.53 -18.18 -17.26
C LYS A 601 45.01 -18.15 -17.67
N GLU A 602 45.47 -17.07 -18.30
CA GLU A 602 46.89 -16.86 -18.63
C GLU A 602 47.75 -16.69 -17.36
N LYS A 603 47.28 -15.93 -16.37
CA LYS A 603 47.98 -15.84 -15.07
C LYS A 603 47.95 -17.14 -14.27
N ALA A 604 46.92 -17.97 -14.42
CA ALA A 604 46.86 -19.29 -13.81
C ALA A 604 47.78 -20.31 -14.48
N THR A 605 48.13 -20.12 -15.76
CA THR A 605 49.03 -21.02 -16.51
C THR A 605 50.51 -20.60 -16.44
N VAL A 606 50.82 -19.32 -16.20
CA VAL A 606 52.21 -18.85 -16.01
C VAL A 606 52.63 -18.91 -14.54
N GLY A 607 52.53 -20.10 -13.96
CA GLY A 607 53.05 -20.46 -12.65
C GLY A 607 54.39 -21.20 -12.74
N ARG A 608 55.41 -20.55 -13.33
CA ARG A 608 56.88 -20.80 -13.19
C ARG A 608 57.58 -20.40 -14.49
N ILE A 609 58.31 -19.27 -14.48
CA ILE A 609 59.66 -19.07 -15.03
C ILE A 609 60.08 -17.64 -14.69
N ARG A 610 61.23 -17.49 -14.04
CA ARG A 610 61.88 -16.20 -13.77
C ARG A 610 62.67 -15.74 -15.01
N ALA A 611 62.48 -14.45 -15.32
CA ALA A 611 63.41 -13.47 -15.92
C ALA A 611 64.00 -13.73 -17.34
N SER A 612 63.70 -12.83 -18.29
CA SER A 612 64.64 -11.76 -18.71
C SER A 612 64.11 -10.89 -19.87
N ARG A 613 64.29 -9.56 -19.71
CA ARG A 613 64.67 -8.52 -20.71
C ARG A 613 63.79 -8.21 -21.94
N SER A 614 63.44 -6.93 -22.01
CA SER A 614 63.38 -6.01 -23.18
C SER A 614 62.86 -6.54 -24.52
N THR A 615 61.80 -5.92 -25.03
CA THR A 615 61.84 -4.91 -26.12
C THR A 615 60.41 -4.48 -26.49
N THR A 616 60.16 -3.18 -26.43
CA THR A 616 59.12 -2.53 -27.25
C THR A 616 59.43 -2.71 -28.72
N PRO A 617 58.42 -2.74 -29.60
CA PRO A 617 58.35 -1.62 -30.52
C PRO A 617 56.94 -1.04 -30.68
N TYR A 618 56.92 0.28 -30.73
CA TYR A 618 55.87 1.08 -31.35
C TYR A 618 55.74 0.74 -32.83
N GLN A 619 54.49 0.57 -33.29
CA GLN A 619 53.97 1.17 -34.52
C GLN A 619 52.47 1.37 -34.39
#